data_AF-A0A8T4MPM1-F1
#
_entry.id   AF-A0A8T4MPM1-F1
#
_cell.length_a   1.000
_cell.length_b   1.000
_cell.length_c   1.000
_cell.angle_alpha   90.00
_cell.angle_beta   90.00
_cell.angle_gamma   90.00
#
_symmetry.space_group_name_H-M   'P 1'
#
loop_
_entity.id
_entity.type
_entity.pdbx_description
1 polymer ?
#
loop_
_entity_poly.entity_id
_entity_poly.type
_entity_poly.pdbx_seq_one_letter_code
_entity_poly.pdbx_strand_id
1 'polypeptide(L)' 'MKSYWLKEIIFRKGSLHRQLGIKENKKLPVSLLKKIMNANVGGKISYNKKSILVTYLLKKRVNLALNLRKIKR' A
#
# COMPACT_ATOMS: atom_id res chain seq x y z
N MET A 1 -15.16 -20.88 -6.00
CA MET A 1 -15.89 -19.63 -6.29
C MET A 1 -14.93 -18.62 -6.92
N LYS A 2 -15.20 -18.15 -8.14
CA LYS A 2 -14.36 -17.13 -8.82
C LYS A 2 -14.55 -15.78 -8.12
N SER A 3 -13.50 -15.29 -7.47
CA SER A 3 -13.46 -14.01 -6.76
C SER A 3 -13.45 -12.82 -7.73
N TYR A 4 -14.59 -12.51 -8.37
CA TYR A 4 -14.72 -11.37 -9.28
C TYR A 4 -14.33 -10.03 -8.61
N TRP A 5 -14.58 -9.90 -7.30
CA TRP A 5 -14.17 -8.73 -6.51
C TRP A 5 -12.65 -8.49 -6.47
N LEU A 6 -11.84 -9.56 -6.49
CA LEU A 6 -10.38 -9.47 -6.54
C LEU A 6 -9.91 -8.88 -7.86
N LYS A 7 -10.59 -9.18 -8.98
CA LYS A 7 -10.25 -8.61 -10.29
C LYS A 7 -10.46 -7.10 -10.30
N GLU A 8 -11.61 -6.59 -9.86
CA GLU A 8 -11.88 -5.15 -9.83
C GLU A 8 -10.86 -4.36 -8.98
N ILE A 9 -10.47 -4.90 -7.82
CA ILE A 9 -9.47 -4.30 -6.94
C ILE A 9 -8.08 -4.29 -7.60
N ILE A 10 -7.72 -5.37 -8.30
CA ILE A 10 -6.45 -5.46 -9.05
C ILE A 10 -6.44 -4.48 -10.23
N PHE A 11 -7.59 -4.14 -10.83
CA PHE A 11 -7.67 -3.26 -12.00
C PHE A 11 -7.39 -1.78 -11.69
N ARG A 12 -7.61 -1.29 -10.45
CA ARG A 12 -7.16 0.06 -10.03
C ARG A 12 -5.67 0.07 -9.66
N LYS A 13 -4.84 -0.39 -10.59
CA LYS A 13 -3.37 -0.39 -10.47
C LYS A 13 -2.87 1.03 -10.20
N GLY A 14 -1.86 1.14 -9.35
CA GLY A 14 -1.14 2.40 -9.16
C GLY A 14 -1.72 3.38 -8.12
N SER A 15 -2.90 3.14 -7.55
CA SER A 15 -3.47 4.05 -6.53
C SER A 15 -2.56 4.22 -5.30
N LEU A 16 -2.03 3.10 -4.77
CA LEU A 16 -1.09 3.12 -3.65
C LEU A 16 0.29 3.68 -4.05
N HIS A 17 0.72 3.44 -5.29
CA HIS A 17 1.94 4.03 -5.86
C HIS A 17 1.87 5.56 -5.89
N ARG A 18 0.79 6.12 -6.46
CA ARG A 18 0.55 7.57 -6.50
C ARG A 18 0.48 8.16 -5.10
N GLN A 19 -0.22 7.48 -4.18
CA GLN A 19 -0.34 7.92 -2.79
C GLN A 19 1.00 7.97 -2.05
N LEU A 20 1.94 7.08 -2.37
CA LEU A 20 3.28 7.03 -1.78
C LEU A 20 4.34 7.79 -2.61
N GLY A 21 3.95 8.36 -3.75
CA GLY A 21 4.89 9.01 -4.69
C GLY A 21 5.89 8.05 -5.34
N ILE A 22 5.56 6.77 -5.45
CA ILE A 22 6.38 5.74 -6.08
C ILE A 22 5.89 5.60 -7.53
N LYS A 23 6.80 5.53 -8.50
CA LYS A 23 6.42 5.28 -9.91
C LYS A 23 5.73 3.91 -10.03
N GLU A 24 4.63 3.82 -10.78
CA GLU A 24 3.81 2.59 -10.91
C GLU A 24 4.61 1.38 -11.41
N ASN A 25 5.62 1.62 -12.26
CA ASN A 25 6.53 0.61 -12.77
C ASN A 25 7.57 0.11 -11.75
N LYS A 26 7.70 0.77 -10.59
CA LYS A 26 8.61 0.34 -9.52
C LYS A 26 7.89 -0.56 -8.54
N LYS A 27 8.60 -1.57 -8.01
CA LYS A 27 8.09 -2.41 -6.92
C LYS A 27 7.91 -1.56 -5.65
N LEU A 28 6.80 -1.74 -4.94
CA LEU A 28 6.65 -1.17 -3.59
C LEU A 28 7.60 -1.87 -2.61
N PRO A 29 8.44 -1.12 -1.88
CA PRO A 29 9.31 -1.70 -0.86
C PRO A 29 8.47 -2.32 0.25
N VAL A 30 8.76 -3.59 0.61
CA VAL A 30 8.09 -4.25 1.75
C VAL A 30 8.40 -3.50 3.05
N SER A 31 9.63 -3.01 3.19
CA SER A 31 10.08 -2.23 4.35
C SER A 31 9.21 -1.00 4.57
N LEU A 32 8.86 -0.27 3.51
CA LEU A 32 7.95 0.86 3.58
C LEU A 32 6.54 0.45 4.02
N LEU A 33 5.99 -0.62 3.41
CA LEU A 33 4.67 -1.13 3.77
C LEU A 33 4.63 -1.53 5.26
N LYS A 34 5.65 -2.23 5.75
CA LYS A 34 5.78 -2.57 7.17
C LYS A 34 5.92 -1.33 8.07
N LYS A 35 6.70 -0.33 7.64
CA LYS A 35 6.84 0.94 8.36
C LYS A 35 5.50 1.66 8.54
N ILE A 36 4.66 1.67 7.50
CA ILE A 36 3.31 2.25 7.56
C ILE A 36 2.39 1.44 8.49
N MET A 37 2.46 0.10 8.44
CA MET A 37 1.64 -0.76 9.31
C MET A 37 1.98 -0.56 10.80
N ASN A 38 3.26 -0.41 11.11
CA ASN A 38 3.74 -0.25 12.48
C ASN A 38 3.56 1.18 13.03
N ALA A 39 3.45 2.19 12.16
CA ALA A 39 3.23 3.56 12.60
C ALA A 39 1.83 3.76 13.19
N ASN A 40 1.70 4.65 14.19
CA ASN A 40 0.39 5.00 14.75
C ASN A 40 -0.47 5.76 13.75
N VAL A 41 -1.79 5.57 13.83
CA VAL A 41 -2.74 6.36 13.03
C VAL A 41 -2.71 7.81 13.53
N GLY A 42 -2.71 8.76 12.61
CA GLY A 42 -2.45 10.18 12.89
C GLY A 42 -0.96 10.53 12.94
N GLY A 43 -0.08 9.53 13.01
CA GLY A 43 1.37 9.71 12.92
C GLY A 43 1.82 10.06 11.50
N LYS A 44 3.01 10.66 11.40
CA LYS A 44 3.68 10.93 10.11
C LYS A 44 4.88 10.02 9.96
N ILE A 45 5.07 9.45 8.79
CA ILE A 45 6.31 8.77 8.43
C ILE A 45 7.06 9.58 7.37
N SER A 46 8.38 9.65 7.50
CA SER A 46 9.22 10.17 6.42
C SER A 46 9.57 9.06 5.45
N TYR A 47 9.32 9.31 4.16
CA TYR A 47 9.73 8.46 3.05
C TYR A 47 10.06 9.32 1.83
N ASN A 48 11.24 9.13 1.25
CA ASN A 48 11.73 9.86 0.08
C ASN A 48 11.58 11.39 0.20
N LYS A 49 12.04 11.95 1.33
CA LYS A 49 11.94 13.38 1.67
C LYS A 49 10.50 13.92 1.78
N LYS A 50 9.49 13.04 1.78
CA LYS A 50 8.08 13.40 1.97
C LYS A 50 7.57 12.86 3.30
N SER A 51 6.80 13.69 4.00
CA SER A 51 6.05 13.28 5.18
C SER A 51 4.69 12.75 4.75
N ILE A 52 4.40 11.50 5.10
CA ILE A 52 3.16 10.81 4.75
C ILE A 52 2.35 10.65 6.04
N LEU A 53 1.13 11.19 6.04
CA LEU A 53 0.19 11.00 7.14
C LEU A 53 -0.36 9.57 7.11
N VAL A 54 -0.25 8.87 8.24
CA VAL A 54 -0.75 7.52 8.40
C VAL A 54 -2.22 7.58 8.77
N THR A 55 -3.09 7.35 7.79
CA THR A 55 -4.53 7.26 7.98
C THR A 55 -4.99 5.81 8.08
N TYR A 56 -6.17 5.59 8.65
CA TYR A 56 -6.82 4.26 8.64
C TYR A 56 -6.95 3.68 7.23
N LEU A 57 -7.33 4.51 6.26
CA LEU A 57 -7.47 4.11 4.87
C LEU A 57 -6.13 3.70 4.25
N LEU A 58 -5.06 4.43 4.55
CA LEU A 58 -3.71 4.07 4.09
C LEU A 58 -3.29 2.71 4.68
N LYS A 59 -3.50 2.48 5.99
CA LYS A 59 -3.21 1.18 6.61
C LYS A 59 -3.99 0.03 5.97
N LYS A 60 -5.30 0.19 5.75
CA LYS A 60 -6.13 -0.82 5.07
C LYS A 60 -5.58 -1.17 3.68
N ARG A 61 -5.22 -0.16 2.88
CA ARG A 61 -4.61 -0.36 1.54
C ARG A 61 -3.26 -1.06 1.60
N VAL A 62 -2.43 -0.70 2.57
CA VAL A 62 -1.12 -1.33 2.79
C VAL A 62 -1.27 -2.79 3.22
N ASN A 63 -2.22 -3.09 4.12
CA ASN A 63 -2.51 -4.45 4.55
C ASN A 63 -2.97 -5.31 3.36
N LEU A 64 -3.88 -4.78 2.54
CA LEU A 64 -4.31 -5.43 1.31
C LEU A 64 -3.12 -5.72 0.38
N ALA A 65 -2.24 -4.73 0.15
CA ALA A 65 -1.06 -4.90 -0.70
C ALA A 65 -0.11 -6.00 -0.17
N LEU A 66 0.06 -6.11 1.15
CA LEU A 66 0.85 -7.16 1.78
C LEU A 66 0.21 -8.55 1.58
N ASN A 67 -1.12 -8.65 1.73
CA ASN A 67 -1.84 -9.91 1.56
C ASN A 67 -1.86 -10.36 0.09
N LEU A 68 -2.10 -9.45 -0.86
CA LEU A 68 -2.05 -9.76 -2.30
C LEU A 68 -0.67 -10.27 -2.73
N ARG A 69 0.41 -9.76 -2.12
CA ARG A 69 1.77 -10.28 -2.37
C ARG A 69 1.97 -11.70 -1.87
N LYS A 70 1.30 -12.10 -0.78
CA LYS A 70 1.35 -13.48 -0.28
C LYS A 70 0.59 -14.43 -1.20
N ILE A 71 -0.58 -14.01 -1.69
CA ILE A 71 -1.41 -14.82 -2.61
C ILE A 71 -0.74 -15.00 -3.98
N LYS A 72 0.05 -14.02 -4.44
CA LYS A 72 0.79 -14.11 -5.71
C LYS A 72 2.02 -15.03 -5.64
N ARG A 73 2.51 -15.36 -4.44
CA ARG A 73 3.63 -16.31 -4.26
C ARG A 73 3.11 -17.73 -4.37
#